data_AF-A0A3M7PAQ0-F1
#
_entry.id   AF-A0A3M7PAQ0-F1
#
_cell.length_a   1.000
_cell.length_b   1.000
_cell.length_c   1.000
_cell.angle_alpha   90.00
_cell.angle_beta   90.00
_cell.angle_gamma   90.00
#
_symmetry.space_group_name_H-M   'P 1'
#
loop_
_entity.id
_entity.type
_entity.pdbx_description
1 polymer ?
#
loop_
_entity_poly.entity_id
_entity_poly.type
_entity_poly.pdbx_seq_one_letter_code
_entity_poly.pdbx_strand_id
1 'polypeptide(L)'
;MFLSMEQSCLKVTSLKSSPSPDFFFVFLKYTGDQKTEILFHRIITRTARWTLMKNGSDVNKSVKLYSNTARFYLDEKHDFVIELAPIKYARIKIQIIRIDDEESEHALPVPNSCAKVRNFMETVLIDLKNMWVKRLKFNACVQCHCGKMCHLHQQKLCSHNECIHFLNLDECLTNNIVNCDYRRVKTLIYQSWFPIQNISFNKMR
;
A
#
# COMPACT_ATOMS: atom_id res chain seq x y z
N MET A 1 21.21 -6.41 -44.24
CA MET A 1 20.15 -5.37 -44.24
C MET A 1 19.51 -5.39 -42.85
N PHE A 2 20.14 -4.73 -41.89
CA PHE A 2 19.61 -4.56 -40.53
C PHE A 2 19.27 -3.08 -40.39
N LEU A 3 17.98 -2.75 -40.40
CA LEU A 3 17.51 -1.42 -40.10
C LEU A 3 17.22 -1.32 -38.61
N SER A 4 17.89 -0.35 -38.01
CA SER A 4 17.70 0.26 -36.71
C SER A 4 16.23 0.56 -36.40
N MET A 5 15.79 0.18 -35.20
CA MET A 5 14.74 0.91 -34.47
C MET A 5 15.30 1.28 -33.10
N GLU A 6 15.86 2.48 -33.05
CA GLU A 6 16.19 3.16 -31.81
C GLU A 6 14.91 3.67 -31.14
N GLN A 7 14.90 3.52 -29.82
CA GLN A 7 14.40 4.49 -28.84
C GLN A 7 12.90 4.82 -28.83
N SER A 8 12.21 4.20 -27.87
CA SER A 8 11.45 4.96 -26.88
C SER A 8 11.47 4.23 -25.53
N CYS A 9 12.65 4.15 -24.91
CA CYS A 9 12.74 3.95 -23.47
C CYS A 9 12.17 5.20 -22.80
N LEU A 10 10.86 5.19 -22.55
CA LEU A 10 10.25 6.11 -21.60
C LEU A 10 10.95 5.87 -20.26
N LYS A 11 11.81 6.82 -19.91
CA LYS A 11 12.38 6.98 -18.57
C LYS A 11 11.21 6.91 -17.60
N VAL A 12 11.08 5.78 -16.90
CA VAL A 12 10.39 5.75 -15.62
C VAL A 12 11.25 6.63 -14.73
N THR A 13 10.94 7.93 -14.73
CA THR A 13 11.42 8.85 -13.73
C THR A 13 11.12 8.18 -12.41
N SER A 14 12.18 7.79 -11.70
CA SER A 14 12.15 7.42 -10.30
C SER A 14 11.07 8.26 -9.64
N LEU A 15 10.02 7.63 -9.10
CA LEU A 15 9.11 8.34 -8.22
C LEU A 15 10.00 8.99 -7.17
N LYS A 16 10.16 10.32 -7.27
CA LYS A 16 11.00 11.09 -6.37
C LYS A 16 10.49 10.78 -4.97
N SER A 17 11.38 10.22 -4.17
CA SER A 17 11.17 9.97 -2.75
C SER A 17 11.14 11.28 -1.97
N SER A 18 10.18 12.16 -2.30
CA SER A 18 9.79 13.24 -1.41
C SER A 18 8.76 12.68 -0.43
N PRO A 19 8.88 12.96 0.88
CA PRO A 19 7.87 12.58 1.84
C PRO A 19 6.72 13.59 1.75
N SER A 20 5.94 13.54 0.67
CA SER A 20 4.63 14.22 0.69
C SER A 20 3.67 13.40 1.57
N PRO A 21 2.83 14.07 2.37
CA PRO A 21 1.97 13.41 3.37
C PRO A 21 0.78 12.65 2.75
N ASP A 22 0.65 12.63 1.43
CA ASP A 22 -0.56 12.19 0.72
C ASP A 22 -0.53 10.72 0.30
N PHE A 23 0.59 10.05 0.52
CA PHE A 23 0.74 8.65 0.19
C PHE A 23 0.43 7.78 1.38
N PHE A 24 -0.75 7.19 1.36
CA PHE A 24 -1.09 6.18 2.34
C PHE A 24 -0.34 4.88 2.03
N PHE A 25 0.47 4.42 2.98
CA PHE A 25 1.22 3.17 2.85
C PHE A 25 0.67 2.11 3.80
N VAL A 26 0.07 1.03 3.26
CA VAL A 26 -0.07 -0.22 4.01
C VAL A 26 1.15 -1.07 3.74
N PHE A 27 1.87 -1.40 4.79
CA PHE A 27 2.92 -2.40 4.75
C PHE A 27 2.39 -3.71 5.29
N LEU A 28 2.59 -4.77 4.54
CA LEU A 28 2.32 -6.13 4.99
C LEU A 28 3.61 -6.76 5.49
N LYS A 29 3.77 -6.74 6.81
CA LYS A 29 4.76 -7.47 7.65
C LYS A 29 4.60 -8.97 7.60
N TYR A 30 5.21 -9.75 6.69
CA TYR A 30 5.14 -11.22 6.79
C TYR A 30 6.38 -11.87 7.40
N THR A 31 6.19 -12.92 8.20
CA THR A 31 7.27 -13.65 8.88
C THR A 31 7.22 -15.14 8.50
N GLY A 32 8.08 -15.58 7.60
CA GLY A 32 8.25 -16.99 7.23
C GLY A 32 9.23 -17.19 6.06
N ASP A 33 9.83 -18.38 5.98
CA ASP A 33 10.85 -18.77 5.00
C ASP A 33 10.32 -18.93 3.56
N GLN A 34 9.13 -18.42 3.28
CA GLN A 34 8.47 -18.59 1.99
C GLN A 34 8.82 -17.46 1.03
N LYS A 35 9.00 -17.83 -0.24
CA LYS A 35 9.41 -16.93 -1.32
C LYS A 35 8.40 -15.78 -1.47
N THR A 36 8.78 -14.60 -0.95
CA THR A 36 8.09 -13.30 -1.03
C THR A 36 7.48 -13.03 -2.39
N GLU A 37 8.22 -13.41 -3.43
CA GLU A 37 7.91 -13.20 -4.83
C GLU A 37 6.68 -14.02 -5.28
N ILE A 38 6.57 -15.28 -4.85
CA ILE A 38 5.40 -16.11 -5.17
C ILE A 38 4.15 -15.54 -4.49
N LEU A 39 4.28 -15.12 -3.23
CA LEU A 39 3.19 -14.47 -2.51
C LEU A 39 2.76 -13.19 -3.22
N PHE A 40 3.72 -12.35 -3.62
CA PHE A 40 3.48 -11.13 -4.38
C PHE A 40 2.73 -11.41 -5.66
N HIS A 41 3.19 -12.32 -6.52
CA HIS A 41 2.50 -12.65 -7.77
C HIS A 41 1.08 -13.17 -7.54
N ARG A 42 0.85 -13.98 -6.49
CA ARG A 42 -0.50 -14.44 -6.14
C ARG A 42 -1.42 -13.33 -5.68
N ILE A 43 -0.89 -12.32 -4.98
CA ILE A 43 -1.61 -11.10 -4.61
C ILE A 43 -1.94 -10.30 -5.87
N ILE A 44 -0.96 -10.11 -6.78
CA ILE A 44 -1.16 -9.40 -8.05
C ILE A 44 -2.27 -10.06 -8.88
N THR A 45 -2.25 -11.39 -9.05
CA THR A 45 -3.29 -12.09 -9.83
C THR A 45 -4.69 -11.91 -9.24
N ARG A 46 -4.83 -12.03 -7.91
CA ARG A 46 -6.12 -11.81 -7.23
C ARG A 46 -6.58 -10.36 -7.34
N THR A 47 -5.65 -9.41 -7.23
CA THR A 47 -5.92 -7.98 -7.37
C THR A 47 -6.35 -7.63 -8.79
N ALA A 48 -5.67 -8.17 -9.80
CA ALA A 48 -6.04 -7.99 -11.19
C ALA A 48 -7.46 -8.50 -11.45
N ARG A 49 -7.77 -9.71 -10.97
CA ARG A 49 -9.13 -10.26 -11.07
C ARG A 49 -10.17 -9.38 -10.37
N TRP A 50 -9.90 -8.95 -9.14
CA TRP A 50 -10.82 -8.08 -8.38
C TRP A 50 -11.09 -6.76 -9.12
N THR A 51 -10.04 -6.13 -9.65
CA THR A 51 -10.12 -4.88 -10.41
C THR A 51 -10.94 -5.07 -11.70
N LEU A 52 -10.65 -6.14 -12.46
CA LEU A 52 -11.37 -6.45 -13.71
C LEU A 52 -12.84 -6.79 -13.47
N MET A 53 -13.15 -7.56 -12.42
CA MET A 53 -14.54 -7.90 -12.07
C MET A 53 -15.37 -6.68 -11.68
N LYS A 54 -14.72 -5.66 -11.10
CA LYS A 54 -15.39 -4.41 -10.69
C LYS A 54 -15.62 -3.45 -11.87
N ASN A 55 -14.67 -3.41 -12.82
CA ASN A 55 -14.65 -2.41 -13.89
C ASN A 55 -15.17 -2.93 -15.24
N GLY A 56 -15.37 -4.25 -15.38
CA GLY A 56 -15.66 -4.88 -16.66
C GLY A 56 -14.46 -4.84 -17.62
N SER A 57 -14.74 -4.91 -18.91
CA SER A 57 -13.73 -4.95 -19.99
C SER A 57 -13.24 -3.57 -20.45
N ASP A 58 -13.38 -2.54 -19.62
CA ASP A 58 -12.95 -1.19 -19.97
C ASP A 58 -11.42 -1.12 -20.10
N VAL A 59 -10.94 -0.97 -21.34
CA VAL A 59 -9.52 -0.96 -21.70
C VAL A 59 -8.79 0.22 -21.06
N ASN A 60 -9.50 1.33 -20.76
CA ASN A 60 -8.92 2.49 -20.11
C ASN A 60 -8.65 2.27 -18.62
N LYS A 61 -9.27 1.25 -17.99
CA LYS A 61 -9.08 0.87 -16.58
C LYS A 61 -8.15 -0.34 -16.46
N SER A 62 -7.06 -0.30 -17.23
CA SER A 62 -6.12 -1.41 -17.37
C SER A 62 -5.17 -1.58 -16.18
N VAL A 63 -4.81 -2.83 -15.91
CA VAL A 63 -3.77 -3.20 -14.93
C VAL A 63 -2.41 -2.99 -15.57
N LYS A 64 -1.54 -2.20 -14.92
CA LYS A 64 -0.15 -1.99 -15.37
C LYS A 64 0.78 -2.84 -14.51
N LEU A 65 1.44 -3.82 -15.12
CA LEU A 65 2.35 -4.75 -14.44
C LEU A 65 3.80 -4.42 -14.76
N TYR A 66 4.63 -4.43 -13.72
CA TYR A 66 6.08 -4.31 -13.77
C TYR A 66 6.71 -5.46 -12.96
N SER A 67 8.04 -5.60 -13.00
CA SER A 67 8.75 -6.73 -12.38
C SER A 67 8.47 -6.88 -10.87
N ASN A 68 8.47 -5.78 -10.12
CA ASN A 68 8.26 -5.76 -8.67
C ASN A 68 7.10 -4.85 -8.25
N THR A 69 6.35 -4.31 -9.21
CA THR A 69 5.34 -3.28 -8.96
C THR A 69 4.13 -3.53 -9.85
N ALA A 70 2.93 -3.23 -9.37
CA ALA A 70 1.72 -3.27 -10.18
C ALA A 70 0.80 -2.11 -9.80
N ARG A 71 0.24 -1.43 -10.80
CA ARG A 71 -0.74 -0.35 -10.64
C ARG A 71 -2.11 -0.82 -11.11
N PHE A 72 -3.12 -0.54 -10.30
CA PHE A 72 -4.50 -0.97 -10.47
C PHE A 72 -5.43 0.23 -10.33
N TYR A 73 -6.47 0.25 -11.15
CA TYR A 73 -7.57 1.18 -10.99
C TYR A 73 -8.39 0.88 -9.73
N LEU A 74 -8.74 1.90 -8.95
CA LEU A 74 -9.61 1.74 -7.79
C LEU A 74 -11.01 2.31 -8.04
N ASP A 75 -11.07 3.57 -8.44
CA ASP A 75 -12.27 4.35 -8.74
C ASP A 75 -11.91 5.54 -9.64
N GLU A 76 -12.88 6.38 -9.98
CA GLU A 76 -12.70 7.48 -10.94
C GLU A 76 -11.60 8.47 -10.52
N LYS A 77 -11.32 8.56 -9.22
CA LYS A 77 -10.37 9.53 -8.65
C LYS A 77 -9.07 8.90 -8.19
N HIS A 78 -9.01 7.56 -8.08
CA HIS A 78 -7.89 6.88 -7.44
C HIS A 78 -7.43 5.65 -8.21
N ASP A 79 -6.12 5.49 -8.21
CA ASP A 79 -5.42 4.24 -8.45
C ASP A 79 -4.79 3.75 -7.15
N PHE A 80 -4.34 2.49 -7.16
CA PHE A 80 -3.46 1.98 -6.12
C PHE A 80 -2.32 1.15 -6.72
N VAL A 81 -1.19 1.18 -6.05
CA VAL A 81 0.06 0.53 -6.44
C VAL A 81 0.45 -0.48 -5.37
N ILE A 82 0.81 -1.67 -5.81
CA ILE A 82 1.41 -2.72 -4.96
C ILE A 82 2.86 -2.86 -5.38
N GLU A 83 3.77 -2.71 -4.44
CA GLU A 83 5.21 -2.75 -4.64
C GLU A 83 5.84 -3.81 -3.71
N LEU A 84 6.67 -4.66 -4.29
CA LEU A 84 7.48 -5.64 -3.57
C LEU A 84 8.78 -5.00 -3.11
N ALA A 85 8.98 -4.91 -1.80
CA ALA A 85 10.25 -4.46 -1.26
C ALA A 85 11.35 -5.53 -1.50
N PRO A 86 12.64 -5.13 -1.51
CA PRO A 86 13.74 -6.09 -1.57
C PRO A 86 13.61 -7.21 -0.53
N ILE A 87 14.00 -8.44 -0.90
CA ILE A 87 13.76 -9.68 -0.14
C ILE A 87 14.18 -9.56 1.33
N LYS A 88 15.32 -8.91 1.61
CA LYS A 88 15.84 -8.67 2.97
C LYS A 88 14.86 -7.99 3.92
N TYR A 89 13.84 -7.34 3.39
CA TYR A 89 12.85 -6.61 4.17
C TYR A 89 11.54 -7.35 4.39
N ALA A 90 11.23 -8.40 3.61
CA ALA A 90 10.01 -9.18 3.71
C ALA A 90 8.72 -8.32 3.82
N ARG A 91 8.57 -7.34 2.91
CA ARG A 91 7.47 -6.36 2.93
C ARG A 91 6.83 -6.21 1.55
N ILE A 92 5.52 -6.02 1.55
CA ILE A 92 4.74 -5.53 0.41
C ILE A 92 4.18 -4.18 0.81
N LYS A 93 4.41 -3.18 -0.03
CA LYS A 93 3.95 -1.80 0.15
C LYS A 93 2.74 -1.57 -0.75
N ILE A 94 1.71 -0.94 -0.21
CA ILE A 94 0.49 -0.60 -0.94
C ILE A 94 0.28 0.90 -0.82
N GLN A 95 0.15 1.57 -1.96
CA GLN A 95 0.05 3.03 -2.05
C GLN A 95 -1.20 3.41 -2.82
N ILE A 96 -2.03 4.32 -2.30
CA ILE A 96 -3.18 4.87 -3.02
C ILE A 96 -2.78 6.23 -3.59
N ILE A 97 -3.12 6.46 -4.86
CA ILE A 97 -2.70 7.62 -5.65
C ILE A 97 -3.95 8.26 -6.24
N ARG A 98 -4.08 9.58 -6.15
CA ARG A 98 -5.13 10.33 -6.85
C ARG A 98 -4.74 10.58 -8.31
N ILE A 99 -5.71 10.45 -9.22
CA ILE A 99 -5.50 10.57 -10.66
C ILE A 99 -5.63 12.04 -11.12
N ASP A 100 -6.42 12.85 -10.40
CA ASP A 100 -6.90 14.16 -10.87
C ASP A 100 -5.94 15.35 -10.65
N ASP A 101 -4.74 15.17 -10.09
CA ASP A 101 -3.95 16.32 -9.62
C ASP A 101 -2.49 16.27 -10.13
N GLU A 102 -2.24 16.83 -11.32
CA GLU A 102 -0.90 17.31 -11.70
C GLU A 102 -0.48 18.58 -10.91
N GLU A 103 -1.41 19.23 -10.20
CA GLU A 103 -1.18 20.51 -9.51
C GLU A 103 -1.47 20.52 -7.99
N SER A 104 -1.96 19.43 -7.39
CA SER A 104 -2.24 19.36 -5.95
C SER A 104 -1.41 18.26 -5.30
N GLU A 105 -0.15 18.58 -5.00
CA GLU A 105 0.78 17.74 -4.24
C GLU A 105 0.33 17.43 -2.80
N HIS A 106 -0.91 17.79 -2.41
CA HIS A 106 -1.42 17.81 -1.02
C HIS A 106 -2.84 17.24 -0.84
N ALA A 107 -3.37 16.55 -1.83
CA ALA A 107 -4.74 16.06 -1.77
C ALA A 107 -4.81 14.65 -1.15
N LEU A 108 -5.25 14.56 0.10
CA LEU A 108 -5.45 13.27 0.78
C LEU A 108 -6.38 12.35 -0.03
N PRO A 109 -6.09 11.04 -0.13
CA PRO A 109 -7.00 10.08 -0.72
C PRO A 109 -8.32 10.06 0.05
N VAL A 110 -9.42 9.85 -0.65
CA VAL A 110 -10.74 9.77 -0.01
C VAL A 110 -10.71 8.64 1.01
N PRO A 111 -11.08 8.87 2.29
CA PRO A 111 -10.98 7.88 3.37
C PRO A 111 -11.60 6.51 3.06
N ASN A 112 -12.68 6.49 2.28
CA ASN A 112 -13.34 5.25 1.87
C ASN A 112 -12.48 4.37 0.94
N SER A 113 -11.55 4.95 0.20
CA SER A 113 -10.69 4.23 -0.75
C SER A 113 -9.61 3.42 -0.02
N CYS A 114 -9.02 3.98 1.03
CA CYS A 114 -8.06 3.29 1.92
C CYS A 114 -8.69 2.08 2.61
N ALA A 115 -9.87 2.26 3.23
CA ALA A 115 -10.60 1.16 3.87
C ALA A 115 -10.95 0.03 2.89
N LYS A 116 -11.40 0.38 1.67
CA LYS A 116 -11.71 -0.62 0.63
C LYS A 116 -10.50 -1.47 0.25
N VAL A 117 -9.36 -0.83 -0.04
CA VAL A 117 -8.12 -1.54 -0.42
C VAL A 117 -7.62 -2.40 0.74
N ARG A 118 -7.63 -1.89 1.97
CA ARG A 118 -7.25 -2.65 3.15
C ARG A 118 -8.09 -3.92 3.33
N ASN A 119 -9.42 -3.78 3.36
CA ASN A 119 -10.33 -4.91 3.59
C ASN A 119 -10.18 -5.99 2.50
N PHE A 120 -10.01 -5.55 1.25
CA PHE A 120 -9.71 -6.44 0.14
C PHE A 120 -8.40 -7.21 0.36
N MET A 121 -7.33 -6.51 0.73
CA MET A 121 -6.01 -7.12 0.94
C MET A 121 -6.01 -8.09 2.12
N GLU A 122 -6.66 -7.74 3.22
CA GLU A 122 -6.82 -8.64 4.36
C GLU A 122 -7.55 -9.92 3.96
N THR A 123 -8.62 -9.82 3.17
CA THR A 123 -9.35 -10.98 2.64
C THR A 123 -8.43 -11.85 1.77
N VAL A 124 -7.70 -11.23 0.84
CA VAL A 124 -6.73 -11.94 -0.03
C VAL A 124 -5.67 -12.69 0.79
N LEU A 125 -5.12 -12.07 1.84
CA LEU A 125 -4.08 -12.67 2.67
C LEU A 125 -4.63 -13.79 3.56
N ILE A 126 -5.83 -13.62 4.12
CA ILE A 126 -6.52 -14.66 4.90
C ILE A 126 -6.79 -15.87 4.01
N ASP A 127 -7.31 -15.65 2.80
CA ASP A 127 -7.56 -16.68 1.81
C ASP A 127 -6.27 -17.42 1.42
N LEU A 128 -5.20 -16.68 1.16
CA LEU A 128 -3.88 -17.26 0.85
C LEU A 128 -3.31 -18.05 2.03
N LYS A 129 -3.50 -17.58 3.26
CA LYS A 129 -3.12 -18.29 4.47
C LYS A 129 -3.88 -19.61 4.60
N ASN A 130 -5.19 -19.58 4.37
CA ASN A 130 -6.06 -20.75 4.53
C ASN A 130 -5.82 -21.80 3.44
N MET A 131 -5.62 -21.38 2.19
CA MET A 131 -5.46 -22.28 1.04
C MET A 131 -4.04 -22.79 0.84
N TRP A 132 -3.03 -21.95 1.06
CA TRP A 132 -1.67 -22.25 0.61
C TRP A 132 -0.67 -22.23 1.76
N VAL A 133 -0.71 -21.20 2.61
CA VAL A 133 0.35 -20.94 3.58
C VAL A 133 -0.20 -20.84 4.99
N LYS A 134 -0.48 -22.00 5.61
CA LYS A 134 -1.05 -22.03 6.97
C LYS A 134 -0.23 -21.27 8.01
N ARG A 135 1.10 -21.18 7.80
CA ARG A 135 2.04 -20.46 8.67
C ARG A 135 2.23 -18.98 8.29
N LEU A 136 1.45 -18.45 7.34
CA LEU A 136 1.52 -17.05 6.96
C LEU A 136 1.06 -16.20 8.14
N LYS A 137 1.99 -15.42 8.66
CA LYS A 137 1.70 -14.31 9.57
C LYS A 137 1.84 -13.04 8.77
N PHE A 138 0.91 -12.11 8.93
CA PHE A 138 0.98 -10.79 8.32
C PHE A 138 0.43 -9.77 9.31
N ASN A 139 1.01 -8.57 9.31
CA ASN A 139 0.50 -7.42 10.04
C ASN A 139 0.36 -6.25 9.07
N ALA A 140 -0.74 -5.50 9.18
CA ALA A 140 -0.89 -4.23 8.49
C ALA A 140 -0.16 -3.14 9.30
N CYS A 141 0.70 -2.37 8.64
CA CYS A 141 1.46 -1.30 9.27
C CYS A 141 1.42 -0.02 8.44
N VAL A 142 1.63 1.10 9.10
CA VAL A 142 1.74 2.44 8.48
C VAL A 142 3.08 3.06 8.80
N GLN A 143 3.54 3.97 7.93
CA GLN A 143 4.74 4.76 8.21
C GLN A 143 4.50 5.69 9.40
N CYS A 144 5.42 5.67 10.35
CA CYS A 144 5.39 6.47 11.56
C CYS A 144 5.91 7.89 11.30
N HIS A 145 5.06 8.88 11.52
CA HIS A 145 5.41 10.30 11.41
C HIS A 145 6.01 10.87 12.71
N CYS A 146 6.81 10.09 13.44
CA CYS A 146 7.40 10.52 14.70
C CYS A 146 8.58 11.49 14.54
N GLY A 147 9.08 11.69 13.33
CA GLY A 147 10.20 12.58 13.06
C GLY A 147 11.53 12.11 13.67
N LYS A 148 11.65 10.82 14.02
CA LYS A 148 12.91 10.23 14.50
C LYS A 148 14.00 10.49 13.46
N MET A 149 15.15 11.00 13.92
CA MET A 149 16.30 11.24 13.07
C MET A 149 16.87 9.89 12.60
N CYS A 150 17.05 9.74 11.31
CA CYS A 150 17.75 8.59 10.77
C CYS A 150 19.25 8.74 11.04
N HIS A 151 19.86 7.81 11.77
CA HIS A 151 21.30 7.86 12.07
C HIS A 151 22.18 7.60 10.84
N LEU A 152 21.69 6.84 9.85
CA LEU A 152 22.42 6.51 8.62
C LEU A 152 22.43 7.67 7.62
N HIS A 153 21.30 8.35 7.46
CA HIS A 153 21.09 9.37 6.42
C HIS A 153 20.92 10.79 6.99
N GLN A 154 21.05 10.96 8.32
CA GLN A 154 20.97 12.23 9.06
C GLN A 154 19.75 13.12 8.73
N GLN A 155 18.62 12.50 8.38
CA GLN A 155 17.39 13.20 8.03
C GLN A 155 16.20 12.72 8.87
N LYS A 156 15.27 13.64 9.16
CA LYS A 156 13.96 13.31 9.76
C LYS A 156 13.07 12.69 8.68
N LEU A 157 12.21 11.75 9.07
CA LEU A 157 11.24 11.10 8.17
C LEU A 157 11.90 10.46 6.94
N CYS A 158 13.04 9.79 7.15
CA CYS A 158 13.77 9.10 6.09
C CYS A 158 12.89 8.09 5.35
N SER A 159 12.88 8.16 4.02
CA SER A 159 12.13 7.30 3.11
C SER A 159 12.89 6.04 2.69
N HIS A 160 14.13 5.84 3.14
CA HIS A 160 14.92 4.65 2.81
C HIS A 160 14.37 3.42 3.54
N ASN A 161 14.21 2.31 2.81
CA ASN A 161 13.54 1.08 3.27
C ASN A 161 14.02 0.56 4.65
N GLU A 162 15.31 0.65 4.95
CA GLU A 162 15.94 0.23 6.22
C GLU A 162 15.73 1.22 7.37
N CYS A 163 15.30 2.44 7.08
CA CYS A 163 15.14 3.53 8.05
C CYS A 163 13.67 3.83 8.35
N ILE A 164 12.73 3.34 7.54
CA ILE A 164 11.30 3.59 7.75
C ILE A 164 10.90 2.96 9.09
N HIS A 165 10.31 3.79 9.94
CA HIS A 165 9.71 3.37 11.19
C HIS A 165 8.23 3.06 10.94
N PHE A 166 7.77 1.90 11.41
CA PHE A 166 6.39 1.47 11.22
C PHE A 166 5.61 1.45 12.54
N LEU A 167 4.32 1.75 12.45
CA LEU A 167 3.36 1.52 13.51
C LEU A 167 2.39 0.42 13.07
N ASN A 168 1.92 -0.38 14.02
CA ASN A 168 0.83 -1.30 13.78
C ASN A 168 -0.44 -0.50 13.45
N LEU A 169 -1.04 -0.78 12.29
CA LEU A 169 -2.21 -0.04 11.83
C LEU A 169 -3.41 -0.30 12.76
N ASP A 170 -3.63 -1.52 13.21
CA ASP A 170 -4.78 -1.86 14.06
C ASP A 170 -4.73 -1.08 15.38
N GLU A 171 -3.54 -0.99 15.99
CA GLU A 171 -3.32 -0.19 17.19
C GLU A 171 -3.56 1.31 16.94
N CYS A 172 -3.17 1.81 15.77
CA CYS A 172 -3.40 3.20 15.39
C CYS A 172 -4.89 3.52 15.20
N LEU A 173 -5.68 2.55 14.75
CA LEU A 173 -7.10 2.73 14.55
C LEU A 173 -7.91 2.62 15.84
N THR A 174 -7.46 1.80 16.79
CA THR A 174 -8.14 1.64 18.09
C THR A 174 -7.80 2.75 19.08
N ASN A 175 -6.58 3.29 19.06
CA ASN A 175 -6.09 4.25 20.05
C ASN A 175 -5.86 5.62 19.43
N ASN A 176 -6.17 6.71 20.14
CA ASN A 176 -5.89 8.09 19.69
C ASN A 176 -4.39 8.46 19.75
N ILE A 177 -3.63 7.71 20.55
CA ILE A 177 -2.19 7.87 20.72
C ILE A 177 -1.58 6.47 20.82
N VAL A 178 -0.52 6.22 20.05
CA VAL A 178 0.31 5.01 20.16
C VAL A 178 1.73 5.39 20.53
N ASN A 179 2.41 4.51 21.27
CA ASN A 179 3.83 4.68 21.56
C ASN A 179 4.64 4.04 20.43
N CYS A 180 5.48 4.84 19.78
CA CYS A 180 6.57 4.30 18.98
C CYS A 180 7.85 4.25 19.84
N ASP A 181 8.91 3.59 19.37
CA ASP A 181 10.18 3.46 20.11
C ASP A 181 10.91 4.80 20.38
N TYR A 182 10.34 5.92 19.93
CA TYR A 182 10.90 7.26 20.09
C TYR A 182 9.99 8.21 20.87
N ARG A 183 8.69 8.25 20.55
CA ARG A 183 7.72 9.15 21.20
C ARG A 183 6.29 8.66 21.06
N ARG A 184 5.38 9.30 21.79
CA ARG A 184 3.93 9.22 21.56
C ARG A 184 3.57 9.84 20.22
N VAL A 185 2.78 9.13 19.41
CA VAL A 185 2.32 9.56 18.09
C VAL A 185 0.80 9.65 18.11
N LYS A 186 0.25 10.82 17.74
CA LYS A 186 -1.18 11.00 17.53
C LYS A 186 -1.60 10.24 16.28
N THR A 187 -2.73 9.54 16.36
CA THR A 187 -3.17 8.61 15.31
C THR A 187 -4.37 9.10 14.50
N LEU A 188 -4.89 10.29 14.83
CA LEU A 188 -6.04 10.90 14.14
C LEU A 188 -5.84 10.95 12.62
N ILE A 189 -4.61 11.17 12.15
CA ILE A 189 -4.30 11.13 10.72
C ILE A 189 -4.58 9.76 10.11
N TYR A 190 -4.20 8.66 10.78
CA TYR A 190 -4.45 7.30 10.32
C TYR A 190 -5.94 6.97 10.39
N GLN A 191 -6.62 7.34 11.47
CA GLN A 191 -8.06 7.13 11.62
C GLN A 191 -8.87 7.90 10.57
N SER A 192 -8.43 9.10 10.20
CA SER A 192 -9.06 9.88 9.14
C SER A 192 -9.03 9.17 7.79
N TRP A 193 -8.06 8.28 7.56
CA TRP A 193 -7.97 7.45 6.37
C TRP A 193 -8.81 6.17 6.44
N PHE A 194 -9.27 5.76 7.63
CA PHE A 194 -10.04 4.54 7.85
C PHE A 194 -11.27 4.84 8.69
N PRO A 195 -12.30 5.46 8.10
CA PRO A 195 -13.49 5.81 8.84
C PRO A 195 -14.16 4.50 9.26
N ILE A 196 -14.52 4.41 10.55
CA ILE A 196 -15.33 3.31 11.06
C ILE A 196 -16.64 3.36 10.30
N GLN A 197 -16.87 2.39 9.42
CA GLN A 197 -18.20 2.21 8.87
C GLN A 197 -19.07 1.78 10.05
N ASN A 198 -19.93 2.68 10.52
CA ASN A 198 -21.07 2.32 11.36
C ASN A 198 -21.95 1.38 10.54
N ILE A 199 -21.60 0.10 10.50
CA ILE A 199 -22.52 -0.95 10.08
C ILE A 199 -23.53 -1.02 11.22
N SER A 200 -24.57 -0.20 11.11
CA SER A 200 -25.82 -0.44 11.81
C SER A 200 -26.31 -1.83 11.40
N PHE A 201 -25.92 -2.83 12.17
CA PHE A 201 -26.60 -4.11 12.19
C PHE A 201 -28.03 -3.81 12.64
N ASN A 202 -28.92 -3.61 11.67
CA ASN A 202 -30.34 -3.77 11.91
C ASN A 202 -30.53 -5.22 12.38
N LYS A 203 -30.64 -5.39 13.70
CA LYS A 203 -31.31 -6.54 14.30
C LYS A 203 -32.74 -6.52 13.77
N MET A 204 -33.00 -7.26 12.70
CA MET A 204 -34.36 -7.72 12.45
C MET A 204 -34.69 -8.73 13.53
N ARG A 205 -35.69 -8.36 14.34
CA ARG A 205 -36.44 -9.25 15.20
C ARG A 205 -37.21 -10.27 14.38
#